data_AF-S9V7C0-F1
#
_entry.id   AF-S9V7C0-F1
#
_cell.length_a   1.000
_cell.length_b   1.000
_cell.length_c   1.000
_cell.angle_alpha   90.00
_cell.angle_beta   90.00
_cell.angle_gamma   90.00
#
_symmetry.space_group_name_H-M   'P 1'
#
loop_
_entity.id
_entity.type
_entity.pdbx_description
1 polymer ?
#
loop_
_entity_poly.entity_id
_entity_poly.type
_entity_poly.pdbx_seq_one_letter_code
_entity_poly.pdbx_strand_id
1 'polypeptide(L)'
;MERMEELFRQNPNLERLLRPNADELAGLSESIRTLREDLERAPESLEVVFQLGAALVSHSRKSFIEEGLNLMQTLVCTRWQSNWSKMKNMENDRDYKAFECSEGAVPRGVTLSVPTAPPDSDSDRDMELGESVPVVSSSTSEDGDGGSEGLPPLHLKLAAPSSIAPAQMDDLALYHYYLGLGWIKLDELSRARNCVQQMLLLAPYNKQGRALMEYIKVAERRGTAATTAQAVAGLGFLFGAAALVGAAFSKRS
;
A
#
# COMPACT_ATOMS: atom_id res chain seq x y z
N MET A 1 -19.66 10.02 11.52
CA MET A 1 -19.31 8.75 10.84
C MET A 1 -19.19 8.88 9.32
N GLU A 2 -19.72 9.95 8.74
CA GLU A 2 -19.89 10.19 7.30
C GLU A 2 -18.62 10.06 6.43
N ARG A 3 -17.44 10.51 6.88
CA ARG A 3 -16.22 10.48 6.03
C ARG A 3 -15.72 9.09 5.64
N MET A 4 -15.94 8.06 6.46
CA MET A 4 -15.50 6.70 6.11
C MET A 4 -16.50 6.00 5.19
N GLU A 5 -17.79 6.23 5.44
CA GLU A 5 -18.87 5.72 4.59
C GLU A 5 -18.78 6.35 3.19
N GLU A 6 -18.46 7.63 3.09
CA GLU A 6 -18.22 8.30 1.81
C GLU A 6 -17.02 7.70 1.06
N LEU A 7 -15.94 7.35 1.77
CA LEU A 7 -14.77 6.72 1.17
C LEU A 7 -15.12 5.34 0.59
N PHE A 8 -15.90 4.53 1.32
CA PHE A 8 -16.38 3.24 0.85
C PHE A 8 -17.40 3.35 -0.29
N ARG A 9 -18.25 4.37 -0.27
CA ARG A 9 -19.15 4.68 -1.37
C ARG A 9 -18.38 5.00 -2.66
N GLN A 10 -17.27 5.71 -2.55
CA GLN A 10 -16.38 6.00 -3.68
C GLN A 10 -15.54 4.79 -4.11
N ASN A 11 -15.25 3.86 -3.17
CA ASN A 11 -14.37 2.71 -3.39
C ASN A 11 -14.96 1.43 -2.78
N PRO A 12 -16.01 0.85 -3.39
CA PRO A 12 -16.69 -0.34 -2.83
C PRO A 12 -15.77 -1.56 -2.76
N ASN A 13 -14.80 -1.64 -3.65
CA ASN A 13 -13.80 -2.71 -3.65
C ASN A 13 -12.91 -2.67 -2.39
N LEU A 14 -12.60 -1.47 -1.88
CA LEU A 14 -11.81 -1.33 -0.65
C LEU A 14 -12.61 -1.80 0.56
N GLU A 15 -13.92 -1.51 0.59
CA GLU A 15 -14.80 -2.00 1.65
C GLU A 15 -14.84 -3.52 1.66
N ARG A 16 -15.08 -4.17 0.50
CA ARG A 16 -15.08 -5.63 0.40
C ARG A 16 -13.76 -6.26 0.82
N LEU A 17 -12.62 -5.65 0.45
CA LEU A 17 -11.31 -6.12 0.85
C LEU A 17 -11.08 -6.04 2.36
N LEU A 18 -11.53 -4.96 3.00
CA LEU A 18 -11.39 -4.75 4.44
C LEU A 18 -12.44 -5.49 5.28
N ARG A 19 -13.63 -5.70 4.71
CA ARG A 19 -14.82 -6.27 5.35
C ARG A 19 -15.49 -7.28 4.42
N PRO A 20 -14.84 -8.43 4.16
CA PRO A 20 -15.42 -9.47 3.33
C PRO A 20 -16.68 -10.04 3.99
N ASN A 21 -17.70 -10.33 3.18
CA ASN A 21 -18.93 -10.96 3.65
C ASN A 21 -18.76 -12.49 3.84
N ALA A 22 -19.79 -13.17 4.35
CA ALA A 22 -19.72 -14.61 4.67
C ALA A 22 -19.47 -15.48 3.43
N ASP A 23 -20.11 -15.17 2.30
CA ASP A 23 -19.96 -15.91 1.05
C ASP A 23 -18.56 -15.71 0.45
N GLU A 24 -18.04 -14.48 0.50
CA GLU A 24 -16.67 -14.14 0.10
C GLU A 24 -15.64 -14.89 0.98
N LEU A 25 -15.89 -14.99 2.29
CA LEU A 25 -15.01 -15.73 3.20
C LEU A 25 -15.03 -17.24 2.93
N ALA A 26 -16.18 -17.82 2.55
CA ALA A 26 -16.27 -19.21 2.16
C ALA A 26 -15.47 -19.47 0.86
N GLY A 27 -15.65 -18.61 -0.15
CA GLY A 27 -14.88 -18.67 -1.39
C GLY A 27 -13.37 -18.49 -1.19
N LEU A 28 -12.97 -17.56 -0.30
CA LEU A 28 -11.57 -17.38 0.09
C LEU A 28 -11.00 -18.61 0.79
N SER A 29 -11.75 -19.23 1.69
CA SER A 29 -11.30 -20.44 2.41
C SER A 29 -11.03 -21.60 1.44
N GLU A 30 -11.90 -21.79 0.46
CA GLU A 30 -11.73 -22.80 -0.57
C GLU A 30 -10.54 -22.46 -1.48
N SER A 31 -10.40 -21.20 -1.90
CA SER A 31 -9.26 -20.75 -2.69
C SER A 31 -7.92 -20.95 -1.97
N ILE A 32 -7.86 -20.64 -0.66
CA ILE A 32 -6.67 -20.85 0.17
C ILE A 32 -6.32 -22.35 0.23
N ARG A 33 -7.32 -23.23 0.35
CA ARG A 33 -7.11 -24.68 0.35
C ARG A 33 -6.47 -25.14 -0.96
N THR A 34 -7.05 -24.74 -2.11
CA THR A 34 -6.51 -25.09 -3.43
C THR A 34 -5.10 -24.52 -3.65
N LEU A 35 -4.88 -23.25 -3.30
CA LEU A 35 -3.58 -22.60 -3.46
C LEU A 35 -2.47 -23.23 -2.60
N ARG A 36 -2.81 -23.76 -1.43
CA ARG A 36 -1.86 -24.52 -0.60
C ARG A 36 -1.45 -25.83 -1.28
N GLU A 37 -2.41 -26.57 -1.84
CA GLU A 37 -2.10 -27.78 -2.62
C GLU A 37 -1.23 -27.46 -3.84
N ASP A 38 -1.52 -26.35 -4.53
CA ASP A 38 -0.72 -25.91 -5.68
C ASP A 38 0.70 -25.49 -5.26
N LEU A 39 0.85 -24.87 -4.08
CA LEU A 39 2.15 -24.52 -3.53
C LEU A 39 2.97 -25.77 -3.15
N GLU A 40 2.32 -26.81 -2.62
CA GLU A 40 2.98 -28.10 -2.35
C GLU A 40 3.49 -28.76 -3.64
N ARG A 41 2.76 -28.61 -4.76
CA ARG A 41 3.17 -29.11 -6.08
C ARG A 41 4.28 -28.27 -6.71
N ALA A 42 4.30 -26.96 -6.45
CA ALA A 42 5.23 -26.00 -7.06
C ALA A 42 5.75 -24.96 -6.05
N PRO A 43 6.67 -25.33 -5.13
CA PRO A 43 7.09 -24.48 -4.01
C PRO A 43 7.85 -23.22 -4.44
N GLU A 44 8.48 -23.24 -5.62
CA GLU A 44 9.25 -22.12 -6.17
C GLU A 44 8.38 -21.14 -6.98
N SER A 45 7.07 -21.40 -7.11
CA SER A 45 6.18 -20.56 -7.90
C SER A 45 5.82 -19.28 -7.15
N LEU A 46 6.52 -18.19 -7.45
CA LEU A 46 6.25 -16.87 -6.88
C LEU A 46 4.81 -16.40 -7.12
N GLU A 47 4.22 -16.79 -8.24
CA GLU A 47 2.83 -16.47 -8.59
C GLU A 47 1.86 -17.15 -7.61
N VAL A 48 2.06 -18.44 -7.31
CA VAL A 48 1.22 -19.17 -6.36
C VAL A 48 1.40 -18.62 -4.95
N VAL A 49 2.65 -18.31 -4.55
CA VAL A 49 2.94 -17.66 -3.26
C VAL A 49 2.24 -16.30 -3.14
N PHE A 50 2.26 -15.50 -4.21
CA PHE A 50 1.58 -14.22 -4.27
C PHE A 50 0.06 -14.37 -4.15
N GLN A 51 -0.54 -15.25 -4.95
CA GLN A 51 -1.99 -15.51 -4.92
C GLN A 51 -2.43 -16.02 -3.54
N LEU A 52 -1.67 -16.94 -2.93
CA LEU A 52 -1.92 -17.42 -1.58
C LEU A 52 -1.83 -16.29 -0.55
N GLY A 53 -0.76 -15.49 -0.60
CA GLY A 53 -0.59 -14.34 0.29
C GLY A 53 -1.73 -13.32 0.16
N ALA A 54 -2.17 -13.04 -1.06
CA ALA A 54 -3.26 -12.11 -1.34
C ALA A 54 -4.60 -12.64 -0.81
N ALA A 55 -4.89 -13.93 -1.00
CA ALA A 55 -6.08 -14.58 -0.48
C ALA A 55 -6.10 -14.59 1.07
N LEU A 56 -4.96 -14.93 1.68
CA LEU A 56 -4.77 -14.93 3.13
C LEU A 56 -4.98 -13.54 3.76
N VAL A 57 -4.36 -12.50 3.18
CA VAL A 57 -4.55 -11.10 3.61
C VAL A 57 -6.00 -10.65 3.41
N SER A 58 -6.68 -11.13 2.36
CA SER A 58 -8.07 -10.79 2.07
C SER A 58 -9.07 -11.43 3.05
N HIS A 59 -8.65 -12.42 3.84
CA HIS A 59 -9.50 -13.02 4.87
C HIS A 59 -9.73 -12.08 6.08
N SER A 60 -10.72 -12.43 6.92
CA SER A 60 -11.00 -11.78 8.21
C SER A 60 -10.27 -12.38 9.42
N ARG A 61 -9.62 -13.55 9.27
CA ARG A 61 -9.00 -14.29 10.38
C ARG A 61 -7.61 -13.75 10.61
N LYS A 62 -7.32 -13.29 11.83
CA LYS A 62 -6.01 -12.74 12.21
C LYS A 62 -4.84 -13.66 11.83
N SER A 63 -4.95 -14.96 12.12
CA SER A 63 -3.91 -15.95 11.81
C SER A 63 -3.59 -16.03 10.31
N PHE A 64 -4.61 -15.91 9.45
CA PHE A 64 -4.42 -15.93 8.00
C PHE A 64 -3.81 -14.62 7.52
N ILE A 65 -4.23 -13.49 8.07
CA ILE A 65 -3.67 -12.18 7.72
C ILE A 65 -2.16 -12.14 8.05
N GLU A 66 -1.75 -12.62 9.22
CA GLU A 66 -0.34 -12.69 9.63
C GLU A 66 0.49 -13.60 8.71
N GLU A 67 -0.04 -14.78 8.37
CA GLU A 67 0.59 -15.69 7.42
C GLU A 67 0.75 -15.04 6.03
N GLY A 68 -0.30 -14.40 5.53
CA GLY A 68 -0.28 -13.70 4.25
C GLY A 68 0.70 -12.52 4.24
N LEU A 69 0.81 -11.77 5.34
CA LEU A 69 1.80 -10.71 5.49
C LEU A 69 3.22 -11.27 5.42
N ASN A 70 3.48 -12.41 6.08
CA ASN A 70 4.79 -13.06 6.02
C ASN A 70 5.16 -13.47 4.58
N LEU A 71 4.23 -14.08 3.84
CA LEU A 71 4.45 -14.43 2.42
C LEU A 71 4.75 -13.20 1.57
N MET A 72 3.99 -12.11 1.75
CA MET A 72 4.20 -10.86 1.03
C MET A 72 5.56 -10.21 1.36
N GLN A 73 6.01 -10.27 2.62
CA GLN A 73 7.34 -9.82 3.01
C GLN A 73 8.44 -10.66 2.35
N THR A 74 8.27 -11.98 2.31
CA THR A 74 9.20 -12.88 1.60
C THR A 74 9.29 -12.50 0.13
N LEU A 75 8.17 -12.24 -0.55
CA LEU A 75 8.15 -11.81 -1.96
C LEU A 75 8.90 -10.49 -2.18
N VAL A 76 8.67 -9.49 -1.32
CA VAL A 76 9.41 -8.21 -1.36
C VAL A 76 10.92 -8.45 -1.20
N CYS A 77 11.33 -9.25 -0.21
CA CYS A 77 12.73 -9.57 0.05
C CYS A 77 13.38 -10.30 -1.13
N THR A 78 12.73 -11.35 -1.65
CA THR A 78 13.20 -12.12 -2.81
C THR A 78 13.34 -11.23 -4.03
N ARG A 79 12.38 -10.33 -4.26
CA ARG A 79 12.41 -9.41 -5.41
C ARG A 79 13.52 -8.37 -5.27
N TRP A 80 13.69 -7.81 -4.09
CA TRP A 80 14.77 -6.88 -3.79
C TRP A 80 16.15 -7.52 -4.00
N GLN A 81 16.36 -8.73 -3.45
CA GLN A 81 17.61 -9.48 -3.60
C GLN A 81 17.89 -9.81 -5.07
N SER A 82 16.88 -10.23 -5.83
CA SER A 82 17.01 -10.51 -7.26
C SER A 82 17.50 -9.28 -8.04
N ASN A 83 16.95 -8.09 -7.73
CA ASN A 83 17.36 -6.84 -8.38
C ASN A 83 18.79 -6.44 -8.01
N TRP A 84 19.18 -6.60 -6.74
CA TRP A 84 20.53 -6.31 -6.29
C TRP A 84 21.58 -7.20 -6.95
N SER A 85 21.29 -8.51 -7.07
CA SER A 85 22.18 -9.46 -7.74
C SER A 85 22.34 -9.15 -9.23
N LYS A 86 21.28 -8.71 -9.91
CA LYS A 86 21.36 -8.25 -11.32
C LYS A 86 22.28 -7.04 -11.45
N MET A 87 22.16 -6.06 -10.55
CA MET A 87 22.97 -4.84 -10.60
C MET A 87 24.47 -5.14 -10.44
N LYS A 88 24.83 -6.03 -9.52
CA LYS A 88 26.22 -6.49 -9.35
C LYS A 88 26.78 -7.19 -10.58
N ASN A 89 25.96 -8.02 -11.23
CA ASN A 89 26.39 -8.72 -12.45
C ASN A 89 26.64 -7.74 -13.61
N MET A 90 25.87 -6.65 -13.70
CA MET A 90 26.07 -5.61 -14.73
C MET A 90 27.31 -4.75 -14.47
N GLU A 91 27.69 -4.55 -13.20
CA GLU A 91 28.91 -3.83 -12.82
C GLU A 91 30.15 -4.63 -13.23
N ASN A 92 30.17 -5.93 -12.92
CA ASN A 92 31.26 -6.82 -13.33
C ASN A 92 31.39 -6.93 -14.86
N ASP A 93 30.28 -6.96 -15.60
CA ASP A 93 30.30 -7.08 -17.07
C ASP A 93 30.81 -5.81 -17.77
N ARG A 94 30.72 -4.64 -17.11
CA ARG A 94 31.31 -3.39 -17.62
C ARG A 94 32.83 -3.35 -17.47
N ASP A 95 33.38 -3.90 -16.39
CA ASP A 95 34.82 -3.93 -16.15
C ASP A 95 35.56 -4.86 -17.13
N TYR A 96 34.91 -5.92 -17.63
CA TYR A 96 35.52 -6.80 -18.65
C TYR A 96 35.52 -6.23 -20.07
N LYS A 97 34.68 -5.23 -20.39
CA LYS A 97 34.69 -4.57 -21.72
C LYS A 97 35.60 -3.35 -21.82
N ALA A 98 36.19 -2.89 -20.72
CA ALA A 98 37.14 -1.78 -20.73
C ALA A 98 38.59 -2.20 -21.06
N PHE A 99 38.88 -3.52 -21.18
CA PHE A 99 40.23 -4.04 -21.43
C PHE A 99 40.49 -4.54 -22.86
N GLU A 100 39.52 -4.40 -23.77
CA GLU A 100 39.71 -4.61 -25.22
C GLU A 100 39.45 -3.31 -25.99
N CYS A 101 40.17 -2.24 -25.65
CA CYS A 101 40.40 -1.13 -26.56
C CYS A 101 41.90 -1.05 -26.84
N SER A 102 42.26 -1.67 -27.96
CA SER A 102 43.45 -1.43 -28.79
C SER A 102 44.63 -0.70 -28.16
N GLU A 103 45.73 -1.45 -28.01
CA GLU A 103 47.08 -0.91 -28.21
C GLU A 103 47.12 -0.05 -29.48
N GLY A 104 47.13 1.26 -29.29
CA GLY A 104 47.11 2.25 -30.35
C GLY A 104 47.72 3.56 -29.87
N ALA A 105 49.04 3.51 -29.61
CA ALA A 105 50.01 4.60 -29.77
C ALA A 105 49.67 6.05 -29.37
N VAL A 106 50.26 6.51 -28.24
CA VAL A 106 50.98 7.81 -27.98
C VAL A 106 50.15 9.14 -28.08
N PRO A 107 50.47 10.32 -27.45
CA PRO A 107 51.57 10.76 -26.57
C PRO A 107 51.19 11.41 -25.21
N ARG A 108 52.25 11.53 -24.40
CA ARG A 108 52.45 12.47 -23.28
C ARG A 108 51.98 13.92 -23.55
N GLY A 109 51.34 14.49 -22.54
CA GLY A 109 51.44 15.92 -22.22
C GLY A 109 50.08 16.58 -21.99
N VAL A 110 49.90 17.10 -20.78
CA VAL A 110 49.23 18.37 -20.41
C VAL A 110 48.56 18.19 -19.04
N THR A 111 49.22 18.76 -18.03
CA THR A 111 48.63 19.23 -16.78
C THR A 111 47.66 20.37 -17.06
N LEU A 112 46.51 20.44 -16.36
CA LEU A 112 45.96 21.66 -15.75
C LEU A 112 44.60 21.42 -15.06
N SER A 113 44.56 21.84 -13.79
CA SER A 113 43.45 22.55 -13.12
C SER A 113 42.18 21.82 -12.67
N VAL A 114 42.09 21.63 -11.36
CA VAL A 114 40.90 21.85 -10.51
C VAL A 114 40.54 23.36 -10.62
N PRO A 115 39.27 23.82 -10.76
CA PRO A 115 38.43 24.00 -9.57
C PRO A 115 36.88 24.15 -9.72
N THR A 116 36.23 24.08 -8.54
CA THR A 116 35.06 24.87 -8.08
C THR A 116 33.62 24.41 -8.40
N ALA A 117 32.83 24.49 -7.32
CA ALA A 117 31.43 24.18 -7.08
C ALA A 117 30.41 24.95 -7.96
N PRO A 118 29.14 24.48 -8.00
CA PRO A 118 28.08 25.08 -8.82
C PRO A 118 27.42 26.31 -8.15
N PRO A 119 26.92 27.28 -8.93
CA PRO A 119 26.09 28.36 -8.41
C PRO A 119 24.61 27.96 -8.28
N ASP A 120 23.98 28.49 -7.24
CA ASP A 120 22.54 28.63 -7.07
C ASP A 120 21.92 29.43 -8.24
N SER A 121 20.73 29.04 -8.67
CA SER A 121 19.86 29.92 -9.46
C SER A 121 18.40 29.56 -9.22
N ASP A 122 17.78 30.40 -8.40
CA ASP A 122 16.35 30.67 -8.37
C ASP A 122 15.84 31.01 -9.78
N SER A 123 14.68 30.50 -10.15
CA SER A 123 13.88 31.05 -11.24
C SER A 123 12.40 30.75 -10.99
N ASP A 124 11.77 31.75 -10.37
CA ASP A 124 10.35 32.01 -10.42
C ASP A 124 9.84 31.99 -11.86
N ARG A 125 8.79 31.21 -12.13
CA ARG A 125 7.85 31.48 -13.21
C ARG A 125 6.42 31.10 -12.82
N ASP A 126 5.71 32.12 -12.38
CA ASP A 126 4.27 32.22 -12.51
C ASP A 126 3.86 32.12 -13.99
N MET A 127 2.94 31.22 -14.31
CA MET A 127 2.05 31.38 -15.45
C MET A 127 0.63 30.94 -15.05
N GLU A 128 -0.16 31.97 -14.84
CA GLU A 128 -1.59 31.99 -14.66
C GLU A 128 -2.31 31.85 -16.02
N LEU A 129 -3.59 31.46 -15.94
CA LEU A 129 -4.69 31.58 -16.92
C LEU A 129 -4.84 30.53 -18.02
N GLY A 130 -6.02 29.88 -18.01
CA GLY A 130 -6.52 29.02 -19.07
C GLY A 130 -7.86 28.36 -18.76
N GLU A 131 -8.88 29.17 -18.49
CA GLU A 131 -10.29 28.77 -18.37
C GLU A 131 -10.84 28.27 -19.72
N SER A 132 -11.54 27.12 -19.75
CA SER A 132 -12.68 26.88 -20.64
C SER A 132 -13.45 25.62 -20.24
N VAL A 133 -14.79 25.75 -20.27
CA VAL A 133 -15.81 24.80 -19.82
C VAL A 133 -16.49 24.15 -21.06
N PRO A 134 -17.64 23.45 -20.97
CA PRO A 134 -17.81 22.00 -21.16
C PRO A 134 -18.51 21.60 -22.48
N VAL A 135 -18.42 20.33 -22.93
CA VAL A 135 -19.42 19.74 -23.84
C VAL A 135 -19.62 18.23 -23.59
N VAL A 136 -20.90 17.89 -23.45
CA VAL A 136 -21.58 16.58 -23.36
C VAL A 136 -21.38 15.72 -24.62
N SER A 137 -21.35 14.39 -24.47
CA SER A 137 -22.03 13.48 -25.41
C SER A 137 -22.37 12.15 -24.76
N SER A 138 -23.67 11.97 -24.56
CA SER A 138 -24.36 10.72 -24.28
C SER A 138 -24.47 9.92 -25.58
N SER A 139 -24.32 8.59 -25.51
CA SER A 139 -24.79 7.68 -26.55
C SER A 139 -25.32 6.41 -25.89
N THR A 140 -26.65 6.39 -25.80
CA THR A 140 -27.55 5.26 -25.59
C THR A 140 -27.66 4.47 -26.90
N SER A 141 -27.69 3.14 -26.80
CA SER A 141 -28.25 2.24 -27.82
C SER A 141 -28.77 0.98 -27.16
N GLU A 142 -29.91 0.53 -27.68
CA GLU A 142 -30.92 -0.34 -27.09
C GLU A 142 -30.71 -1.85 -27.37
N ASP A 143 -31.36 -2.65 -26.53
CA ASP A 143 -32.11 -3.90 -26.76
C ASP A 143 -31.52 -5.21 -27.31
N GLY A 144 -31.95 -6.31 -26.66
CA GLY A 144 -31.90 -7.72 -27.08
C GLY A 144 -31.61 -8.67 -25.90
N ASP A 145 -32.61 -9.13 -25.13
CA ASP A 145 -33.44 -10.32 -25.35
C ASP A 145 -32.73 -11.69 -25.12
N GLY A 146 -33.41 -12.60 -24.41
CA GLY A 146 -33.11 -14.04 -24.34
C GLY A 146 -32.49 -14.55 -23.05
N GLY A 147 -33.31 -15.14 -22.16
CA GLY A 147 -32.88 -15.76 -20.91
C GLY A 147 -32.11 -17.07 -21.05
N SER A 148 -31.29 -17.38 -20.05
CA SER A 148 -31.10 -18.74 -19.54
C SER A 148 -30.47 -18.67 -18.15
N GLU A 149 -31.04 -19.47 -17.25
CA GLU A 149 -30.57 -19.73 -15.90
C GLU A 149 -29.11 -20.22 -15.89
N GLY A 150 -28.33 -19.73 -14.93
CA GLY A 150 -26.95 -20.18 -14.71
C GLY A 150 -26.17 -19.19 -13.86
N LEU A 151 -26.12 -19.41 -12.54
CA LEU A 151 -25.22 -18.72 -11.63
C LEU A 151 -23.78 -18.74 -12.17
N PRO A 152 -23.08 -17.60 -12.28
CA PRO A 152 -21.66 -17.61 -12.60
C PRO A 152 -20.86 -17.95 -11.33
N PRO A 153 -19.86 -18.87 -11.41
CA PRO A 153 -18.84 -18.96 -10.38
C PRO A 153 -18.09 -17.63 -10.32
N LEU A 154 -17.77 -17.16 -9.11
CA LEU A 154 -16.90 -16.01 -8.87
C LEU A 154 -15.48 -16.30 -9.40
N HIS A 155 -15.30 -16.21 -10.72
CA HIS A 155 -13.99 -16.10 -11.32
C HIS A 155 -13.46 -14.71 -10.96
N LEU A 156 -12.58 -14.67 -9.95
CA LEU A 156 -11.53 -13.66 -9.83
C LEU A 156 -10.70 -13.69 -11.12
N LYS A 157 -11.22 -13.03 -12.16
CA LYS A 157 -10.51 -12.80 -13.41
C LYS A 157 -9.48 -11.70 -13.13
N LEU A 158 -8.38 -12.09 -12.51
CA LEU A 158 -7.12 -11.35 -12.58
C LEU A 158 -6.84 -11.15 -14.08
N ALA A 159 -6.96 -9.92 -14.53
CA ALA A 159 -6.66 -9.56 -15.91
C ALA A 159 -5.20 -9.94 -16.20
N ALA A 160 -5.01 -10.84 -17.19
CA ALA A 160 -3.68 -11.18 -17.67
C ALA A 160 -2.99 -9.93 -18.26
N PRO A 161 -1.69 -9.74 -18.02
CA PRO A 161 -0.98 -8.51 -18.34
C PRO A 161 -0.62 -8.44 -19.83
N SER A 162 -0.97 -7.33 -20.50
CA SER A 162 -0.45 -7.04 -21.84
C SER A 162 0.99 -6.51 -21.74
N SER A 163 1.91 -7.24 -22.36
CA SER A 163 3.31 -6.90 -22.74
C SER A 163 3.43 -5.43 -23.24
N ILE A 164 4.43 -4.60 -22.89
CA ILE A 164 5.89 -4.68 -23.20
C ILE A 164 6.66 -3.73 -22.21
N ALA A 165 7.37 -4.30 -21.21
CA ALA A 165 8.35 -3.76 -20.21
C ALA A 165 7.96 -2.73 -19.09
N PRO A 166 8.45 -2.85 -17.82
CA PRO A 166 8.93 -4.01 -17.08
C PRO A 166 7.88 -4.45 -16.03
N ALA A 167 7.21 -5.58 -16.24
CA ALA A 167 6.30 -6.20 -15.27
C ALA A 167 6.89 -6.36 -13.84
N GLN A 168 8.22 -6.30 -13.72
CA GLN A 168 8.94 -6.49 -12.46
C GLN A 168 8.72 -5.39 -11.40
N MET A 169 8.40 -4.15 -11.80
CA MET A 169 8.13 -3.06 -10.86
C MET A 169 6.66 -2.98 -10.45
N ASP A 170 5.75 -3.39 -11.32
CA ASP A 170 4.31 -3.43 -11.03
C ASP A 170 4.00 -4.47 -9.93
N ASP A 171 4.70 -5.60 -9.95
CA ASP A 171 4.58 -6.65 -8.91
C ASP A 171 4.96 -6.12 -7.51
N LEU A 172 6.03 -5.30 -7.42
CA LEU A 172 6.52 -4.81 -6.13
C LEU A 172 5.56 -3.79 -5.50
N ALA A 173 4.97 -2.93 -6.33
CA ALA A 173 3.89 -2.04 -5.89
C ALA A 173 2.70 -2.86 -5.37
N LEU A 174 2.35 -3.95 -6.06
CA LEU A 174 1.27 -4.84 -5.66
C LEU A 174 1.56 -5.59 -4.35
N TYR A 175 2.79 -6.01 -4.09
CA TYR A 175 3.15 -6.60 -2.78
C TYR A 175 3.00 -5.58 -1.65
N HIS A 176 3.45 -4.35 -1.86
CA HIS A 176 3.27 -3.27 -0.90
C HIS A 176 1.80 -2.88 -0.68
N TYR A 177 0.95 -3.02 -1.71
CA TYR A 177 -0.49 -2.87 -1.59
C TYR A 177 -1.07 -3.86 -0.55
N TYR A 178 -0.81 -5.15 -0.74
CA TYR A 178 -1.33 -6.20 0.14
C TYR A 178 -0.69 -6.17 1.52
N LEU A 179 0.58 -5.77 1.65
CA LEU A 179 1.18 -5.47 2.95
C LEU A 179 0.43 -4.36 3.68
N GLY A 180 0.17 -3.24 2.99
CA GLY A 180 -0.61 -2.13 3.55
C GLY A 180 -2.00 -2.57 4.00
N LEU A 181 -2.69 -3.36 3.17
CA LEU A 181 -4.01 -3.89 3.47
C LEU A 181 -4.01 -4.80 4.71
N GLY A 182 -3.04 -5.72 4.81
CA GLY A 182 -2.91 -6.62 5.95
C GLY A 182 -2.62 -5.87 7.25
N TRP A 183 -1.73 -4.88 7.22
CA TRP A 183 -1.47 -4.04 8.40
C TRP A 183 -2.67 -3.21 8.82
N ILE A 184 -3.49 -2.70 7.88
CA ILE A 184 -4.76 -2.05 8.21
C ILE A 184 -5.69 -3.00 8.97
N LYS A 185 -5.81 -4.25 8.51
CA LYS A 185 -6.68 -5.24 9.16
C LYS A 185 -6.19 -5.65 10.54
N LEU A 186 -4.89 -5.53 10.80
CA LEU A 186 -4.29 -5.73 12.11
C LEU A 186 -4.27 -4.46 12.99
N ASP A 187 -4.88 -3.36 12.52
CA ASP A 187 -4.91 -2.05 13.17
C ASP A 187 -3.52 -1.39 13.37
N GLU A 188 -2.53 -1.84 12.60
CA GLU A 188 -1.14 -1.33 12.61
C GLU A 188 -0.97 -0.21 11.56
N LEU A 189 -1.70 0.90 11.75
CA LEU A 189 -1.82 1.97 10.75
C LEU A 189 -0.49 2.65 10.38
N SER A 190 0.48 2.68 11.30
CA SER A 190 1.81 3.23 11.05
C SER A 190 2.60 2.41 10.01
N ARG A 191 2.58 1.08 10.16
CA ARG A 191 3.17 0.14 9.21
C ARG A 191 2.44 0.16 7.88
N ALA A 192 1.11 0.20 7.92
CA ALA A 192 0.30 0.31 6.72
C ALA A 192 0.65 1.56 5.91
N ARG A 193 0.78 2.72 6.56
CA ARG A 193 1.18 3.98 5.90
C ARG A 193 2.50 3.82 5.17
N ASN A 194 3.51 3.26 5.82
CA ASN A 194 4.83 3.08 5.23
C ASN A 194 4.74 2.19 3.97
N CYS A 195 4.01 1.08 4.02
CA CYS A 195 3.80 0.23 2.85
C CYS A 195 3.11 0.97 1.71
N VAL A 196 2.04 1.71 1.99
CA VAL A 196 1.31 2.47 0.95
C VAL A 196 2.17 3.60 0.38
N GLN A 197 3.00 4.25 1.19
CA GLN A 197 3.97 5.24 0.70
C GLN A 197 4.98 4.60 -0.25
N GLN A 198 5.57 3.44 0.11
CA GLN A 198 6.48 2.72 -0.77
C GLN A 198 5.80 2.33 -2.08
N MET A 199 4.56 1.85 -2.02
CA MET A 199 3.78 1.58 -3.22
C MET A 199 3.58 2.84 -4.10
N LEU A 200 3.25 3.98 -3.51
CA LEU A 200 3.03 5.22 -4.26
C LEU A 200 4.34 5.84 -4.79
N LEU A 201 5.49 5.54 -4.19
CA LEU A 201 6.79 5.86 -4.79
C LEU A 201 7.03 5.06 -6.07
N LEU A 202 6.63 3.78 -6.08
CA LEU A 202 6.74 2.91 -7.26
C LEU A 202 5.66 3.22 -8.31
N ALA A 203 4.44 3.55 -7.89
CA ALA A 203 3.30 3.82 -8.75
C ALA A 203 2.52 5.09 -8.31
N PRO A 204 3.01 6.31 -8.65
CA PRO A 204 2.46 7.58 -8.12
C PRO A 204 0.99 7.87 -8.47
N TYR A 205 0.51 7.31 -9.58
CA TYR A 205 -0.84 7.52 -10.09
C TYR A 205 -1.80 6.37 -9.71
N ASN A 206 -1.39 5.45 -8.83
CA ASN A 206 -2.23 4.34 -8.41
C ASN A 206 -3.43 4.83 -7.57
N LYS A 207 -4.64 4.73 -8.14
CA LYS A 207 -5.90 5.15 -7.51
C LYS A 207 -6.17 4.40 -6.21
N GLN A 208 -5.91 3.09 -6.18
CA GLN A 208 -6.15 2.25 -5.01
C GLN A 208 -5.22 2.64 -3.85
N GLY A 209 -3.96 2.96 -4.13
CA GLY A 209 -3.03 3.48 -3.13
C GLY A 209 -3.44 4.80 -2.51
N ARG A 210 -3.97 5.71 -3.32
CA ARG A 210 -4.51 6.97 -2.82
C ARG A 210 -5.73 6.74 -1.93
N ALA A 211 -6.60 5.81 -2.32
CA ALA A 211 -7.75 5.43 -1.50
C ALA A 211 -7.34 4.81 -0.16
N LEU A 212 -6.36 3.90 -0.14
CA LEU A 212 -5.81 3.36 1.11
C LEU A 212 -5.15 4.42 1.98
N MET A 213 -4.40 5.33 1.38
CA MET A 213 -3.75 6.43 2.11
C MET A 213 -4.80 7.33 2.77
N GLU A 214 -5.88 7.64 2.06
CA GLU A 214 -6.98 8.42 2.62
C GLU A 214 -7.71 7.67 3.73
N TYR A 215 -7.93 6.36 3.56
CA TYR A 215 -8.49 5.51 4.60
C TYR A 215 -7.66 5.58 5.89
N ILE A 216 -6.33 5.43 5.79
CA ILE A 216 -5.42 5.49 6.94
C ILE A 216 -5.53 6.84 7.65
N LYS A 217 -5.51 7.96 6.91
CA LYS A 217 -5.66 9.31 7.48
C LYS A 217 -6.98 9.47 8.22
N VAL A 218 -8.08 8.96 7.66
CA VAL A 218 -9.40 9.03 8.31
C VAL A 218 -9.45 8.13 9.55
N ALA A 219 -8.85 6.95 9.51
CA ALA A 219 -8.80 6.01 10.62
C ALA A 219 -7.99 6.54 11.82
N GLU A 220 -6.81 7.13 11.59
CA GLU A 220 -5.98 7.69 12.68
C GLU A 220 -6.64 8.89 13.37
N ARG A 221 -7.33 9.75 12.61
CA ARG A 221 -8.12 10.86 13.18
C ARG A 221 -9.23 10.36 14.10
N ARG A 222 -9.79 9.17 13.83
CA ARG A 222 -10.78 8.54 14.69
C ARG A 222 -10.15 7.97 15.96
N GLY A 223 -9.02 7.28 15.82
CA GLY A 223 -8.28 6.75 16.98
C GLY A 223 -7.88 7.84 17.97
N THR A 224 -7.36 8.97 17.45
CA THR A 224 -6.97 10.14 18.26
C THR A 224 -8.16 10.88 18.89
N ALA A 225 -9.29 10.99 18.20
CA ALA A 225 -10.51 11.59 18.77
C ALA A 225 -11.10 10.73 19.90
N ALA A 226 -11.07 9.40 19.77
CA ALA A 226 -11.58 8.48 20.78
C ALA A 226 -10.75 8.53 22.07
N THR A 227 -9.41 8.59 21.96
CA THR A 227 -8.52 8.71 23.12
C THR A 227 -8.64 10.06 23.82
N THR A 228 -8.82 11.15 23.07
CA THR A 228 -9.03 12.49 23.64
C THR A 228 -10.37 12.61 24.36
N ALA A 229 -11.44 12.02 23.81
CA ALA A 229 -12.76 12.00 24.45
C ALA A 229 -12.75 11.22 25.77
N GLN A 230 -12.02 10.10 25.84
CA GLN A 230 -11.85 9.34 27.08
C GLN A 230 -11.02 10.10 28.13
N ALA A 231 -9.98 10.84 27.71
CA ALA A 231 -9.18 11.67 28.62
C ALA A 231 -10.00 12.82 29.23
N VAL A 232 -10.85 13.48 28.44
CA VAL A 232 -11.70 14.59 28.91
C VAL A 232 -12.86 14.09 29.80
N ALA A 233 -13.41 12.89 29.53
CA ALA A 233 -14.42 12.28 30.38
C ALA A 233 -13.84 11.71 31.70
N GLY A 234 -12.56 11.31 31.72
CA GLY A 234 -11.86 10.78 32.89
C GLY A 234 -11.28 11.83 33.85
N LEU A 235 -11.21 13.11 33.43
CA LEU A 235 -10.67 14.21 34.24
C LEU A 235 -11.74 14.97 35.06
N GLY A 236 -13.00 14.53 35.02
CA GLY A 236 -14.12 15.13 35.76
C GLY A 236 -14.21 14.78 37.27
N PHE A 237 -13.26 14.04 37.84
CA PHE A 237 -13.36 13.52 39.23
C PHE A 237 -12.17 13.85 40.15
N LEU A 238 -11.40 14.93 39.90
CA LEU A 238 -10.32 15.35 40.81
C LEU A 238 -10.29 16.85 41.14
N PHE A 239 -11.45 17.50 41.26
CA PHE A 239 -11.56 18.79 41.96
C PHE A 239 -12.82 18.80 42.85
N GLY A 240 -12.64 18.57 44.16
CA GLY A 240 -13.74 18.77 45.11
C GLY A 240 -13.65 18.03 46.45
N ALA A 241 -12.49 17.98 47.11
CA ALA A 241 -12.44 17.55 48.52
C ALA A 241 -11.27 18.20 49.27
N ALA A 242 -11.30 19.53 49.42
CA ALA A 242 -10.37 20.25 50.30
C ALA A 242 -11.00 21.52 50.88
N ALA A 243 -12.14 21.41 51.54
CA ALA A 243 -12.63 22.45 52.46
C ALA A 243 -13.73 21.87 53.37
N LEU A 244 -13.36 21.37 54.55
CA LEU A 244 -14.14 21.39 55.81
C LEU A 244 -13.50 20.46 56.86
N VAL A 245 -12.31 20.81 57.35
CA VAL A 245 -11.79 20.31 58.63
C VAL A 245 -11.37 21.54 59.43
N GLY A 246 -12.28 22.08 60.21
CA GLY A 246 -12.00 23.30 60.97
C GLY A 246 -13.18 23.85 61.76
N ALA A 247 -13.90 23.02 62.53
CA ALA A 247 -14.79 23.51 63.59
C ALA A 247 -15.25 22.38 64.53
N ALA A 248 -14.38 21.83 65.37
CA ALA A 248 -14.84 20.96 66.48
C ALA A 248 -13.83 20.82 67.64
N PHE A 249 -13.17 21.89 68.09
CA PHE A 249 -12.51 21.87 69.41
C PHE A 249 -12.52 23.25 70.05
N SER A 250 -13.66 23.63 70.64
CA SER A 250 -13.71 24.64 71.70
C SER A 250 -14.99 24.51 72.52
N LYS A 251 -14.87 23.85 73.68
CA LYS A 251 -15.59 24.05 74.95
C LYS A 251 -15.92 22.73 75.66
N ARG A 252 -15.26 22.51 76.80
CA ARG A 252 -15.82 22.20 78.12
C ARG A 252 -14.62 22.17 79.09
N SER A 253 -14.53 23.18 79.94
CA SER A 253 -15.03 23.18 81.33
C SER A 253 -14.06 22.43 82.21
#